data_AF-A0A418ZYC9-F1
#
_entry.id   AF-A0A418ZYC9-F1
#
_cell.length_a   1.000
_cell.length_b   1.000
_cell.length_c   1.000
_cell.angle_alpha   90.00
_cell.angle_beta   90.00
_cell.angle_gamma   90.00
#
_symmetry.space_group_name_H-M   'P 1'
#
loop_
_entity.id
_entity.type
_entity.pdbx_description
1 polymer ?
#
loop_
_entity_poly.entity_id
_entity_poly.type
_entity_poly.pdbx_seq_one_letter_code
_entity_poly.pdbx_strand_id
1 'polypeptide(L)'
;CIAALRHFRALHLGAADPGGPGAGLSRMRPPVFGPRRDRMARQAQAWGMGPLEEALRQLLDTDLALRSSTSAPAMALVERVLIRLAMMPKGRR
;
A
#
# COMPACT_ATOMS: atom_id res chain seq x y z
N CYS A 1 8.88 2.84 -9.94
CA CYS A 1 7.58 2.47 -9.37
C CYS A 1 7.66 1.04 -8.92
N ILE A 2 7.98 0.85 -7.64
CA ILE A 2 7.93 -0.46 -7.00
C ILE A 2 6.48 -0.97 -7.01
N ALA A 3 6.25 -2.24 -7.33
CA ALA A 3 4.92 -2.85 -7.38
C ALA A 3 4.14 -2.71 -6.06
N ALA A 4 4.84 -2.65 -4.93
CA ALA A 4 4.30 -2.37 -3.61
C ALA A 4 3.55 -1.03 -3.56
N LEU A 5 4.11 0.06 -4.10
CA LEU A 5 3.45 1.38 -4.11
C LEU A 5 2.10 1.33 -4.83
N ARG A 6 2.02 0.61 -5.96
CA ARG A 6 0.75 0.42 -6.69
C ARG A 6 -0.27 -0.36 -5.87
N HIS A 7 0.16 -1.40 -5.15
CA HIS A 7 -0.72 -2.19 -4.29
C HIS A 7 -1.27 -1.35 -3.13
N PHE A 8 -0.41 -0.62 -2.41
CA PHE A 8 -0.84 0.22 -1.29
C PHE A 8 -1.73 1.38 -1.71
N ARG A 9 -1.51 1.97 -2.90
CA ARG A 9 -2.43 2.98 -3.47
C ARG A 9 -3.82 2.41 -3.72
N ALA A 10 -3.90 1.18 -4.23
CA ALA A 10 -5.18 0.51 -4.44
C ALA A 10 -5.91 0.22 -3.11
N LEU A 11 -5.17 -0.22 -2.08
CA LEU A 11 -5.74 -0.42 -0.74
C LEU A 11 -6.24 0.89 -0.12
N HIS A 12 -5.45 1.97 -0.22
CA HIS A 12 -5.82 3.30 0.26
C HIS A 12 -7.09 3.82 -0.45
N LEU A 13 -7.14 3.73 -1.78
CA LEU A 13 -8.32 4.13 -2.55
C LEU A 13 -9.56 3.32 -2.16
N GLY A 14 -9.41 2.02 -1.91
CA GLY A 14 -10.49 1.19 -1.36
C GLY A 14 -10.92 1.66 0.03
N ALA A 15 -9.97 1.87 0.95
CA ALA A 15 -10.25 2.30 2.31
C ALA A 15 -10.93 3.67 2.40
N ALA A 16 -10.66 4.57 1.45
CA ALA A 16 -11.22 5.91 1.37
C ALA A 16 -12.63 5.97 0.73
N ASP A 17 -13.09 4.89 0.10
CA ASP A 17 -14.39 4.89 -0.57
C ASP A 17 -15.54 4.90 0.45
N PRO A 18 -16.52 5.82 0.34
CA PRO A 18 -17.67 5.87 1.25
C PRO A 18 -18.54 4.60 1.26
N GLY A 19 -18.55 3.84 0.15
CA GLY A 19 -19.21 2.53 0.06
C GLY A 19 -18.38 1.37 0.62
N GLY A 20 -17.21 1.68 1.18
CA GLY A 20 -16.28 0.76 1.78
C GLY A 20 -15.31 0.08 0.79
N PRO A 21 -14.34 -0.69 1.30
CA PRO A 21 -13.23 -1.20 0.48
C PRO A 21 -13.62 -2.06 -0.71
N GLY A 22 -14.67 -2.86 -0.58
CA GLY A 22 -15.17 -3.67 -1.69
C GLY A 22 -15.71 -2.81 -2.84
N ALA A 23 -16.48 -1.77 -2.52
CA ALA A 23 -17.05 -0.85 -3.52
C ALA A 23 -15.95 -0.04 -4.22
N GLY A 24 -15.02 0.54 -3.45
CA GLY A 24 -13.90 1.30 -3.99
C GLY A 24 -13.05 0.48 -4.95
N LEU A 25 -12.66 -0.73 -4.55
CA LEU A 25 -11.87 -1.64 -5.39
C LEU A 25 -12.61 -2.07 -6.67
N SER A 26 -13.94 -2.23 -6.62
CA SER A 26 -14.74 -2.55 -7.80
C SER A 26 -14.95 -1.36 -8.75
N ARG A 27 -14.87 -0.11 -8.25
CA ARG A 27 -14.97 1.12 -9.07
C ARG A 27 -13.63 1.56 -9.67
N MET A 28 -12.51 1.00 -9.19
CA MET A 28 -11.17 1.29 -9.71
C MET A 28 -11.07 1.06 -11.23
N ARG A 29 -10.06 1.69 -11.84
CA ARG A 29 -9.71 1.54 -13.25
C ARG A 29 -8.23 1.08 -13.34
N PRO A 30 -7.93 -0.18 -13.70
CA PRO A 30 -8.86 -1.26 -13.97
C PRO A 30 -9.54 -1.78 -12.68
N PRO A 31 -10.79 -2.27 -12.77
CA PRO A 31 -11.51 -2.77 -11.61
C PRO A 31 -10.90 -4.07 -11.09
N VAL A 32 -10.93 -4.25 -9.77
CA VAL A 32 -10.50 -5.49 -9.12
C VAL A 32 -11.73 -6.34 -8.82
N PHE A 33 -11.71 -7.59 -9.29
CA PHE A 33 -12.83 -8.53 -9.15
C PHE A 33 -12.42 -9.86 -8.51
N GLY A 34 -13.44 -10.64 -8.15
CA GLY A 34 -13.30 -12.02 -7.67
C GLY A 34 -12.49 -12.15 -6.37
N PRO A 35 -11.88 -13.32 -6.13
CA PRO A 35 -11.15 -13.59 -4.88
C PRO A 35 -9.99 -12.64 -4.59
N ARG A 36 -9.45 -11.97 -5.63
CA ARG A 36 -8.44 -10.94 -5.45
C ARG A 36 -9.03 -9.69 -4.79
N ARG A 37 -10.22 -9.25 -5.22
CA ARG A 37 -10.92 -8.11 -4.61
C ARG A 37 -11.19 -8.38 -3.13
N ASP A 38 -11.69 -9.57 -2.80
CA ASP A 38 -12.07 -9.89 -1.42
C ASP A 38 -10.86 -9.99 -0.49
N ARG A 39 -9.71 -10.46 -1.00
CA ARG A 39 -8.43 -10.39 -0.26
C ARG A 39 -7.98 -8.94 -0.05
N MET A 40 -8.02 -8.12 -1.09
CA MET A 40 -7.61 -6.71 -1.01
C MET A 40 -8.55 -5.89 -0.12
N ALA A 41 -9.86 -6.15 -0.15
CA ALA A 41 -10.84 -5.50 0.71
C ALA A 41 -10.55 -5.82 2.19
N ARG A 42 -10.28 -7.10 2.52
CA ARG A 42 -9.87 -7.50 3.87
C ARG A 42 -8.55 -6.84 4.29
N GLN A 43 -7.58 -6.72 3.38
CA GLN A 43 -6.33 -6.01 3.68
C GLN A 43 -6.57 -4.52 3.96
N ALA A 44 -7.35 -3.82 3.12
CA ALA A 44 -7.68 -2.42 3.32
C ALA A 44 -8.39 -2.18 4.66
N GLN A 45 -9.35 -3.05 5.02
CA GLN A 45 -10.02 -3.02 6.32
C GLN A 45 -9.05 -3.27 7.48
N ALA A 46 -8.19 -4.27 7.38
CA ALA A 46 -7.25 -4.62 8.44
C ALA A 46 -6.19 -3.54 8.66
N TRP A 47 -5.75 -2.85 7.61
CA TRP A 47 -4.77 -1.78 7.75
C TRP A 47 -5.39 -0.48 8.29
N GLY A 48 -6.56 -0.08 7.78
CA GLY A 48 -7.14 1.22 8.08
C GLY A 48 -6.39 2.39 7.40
N MET A 49 -6.94 3.60 7.48
CA MET A 49 -6.43 4.75 6.70
C MET A 49 -5.02 5.19 7.13
N GLY A 50 -4.81 5.46 8.42
CA GLY A 50 -3.53 6.01 8.92
C GLY A 50 -2.31 5.14 8.57
N PRO A 51 -2.33 3.82 8.87
CA PRO A 51 -1.24 2.93 8.44
C PRO A 51 -1.05 2.85 6.92
N LEU A 52 -2.12 2.98 6.12
CA LEU A 52 -2.00 3.01 4.65
C LEU A 52 -1.32 4.28 4.16
N GLU A 53 -1.65 5.45 4.72
CA GLU A 53 -0.99 6.72 4.41
C GLU A 53 0.50 6.70 4.78
N GLU A 54 0.82 6.16 5.95
CA GLU A 54 2.20 6.01 6.40
C GLU A 54 3.00 5.05 5.50
N ALA A 55 2.40 3.92 5.10
CA ALA A 55 3.00 3.00 4.16
C ALA A 55 3.28 3.65 2.79
N LEU A 56 2.33 4.45 2.29
CA LEU A 56 2.49 5.20 1.04
C LEU A 56 3.64 6.19 1.13
N ARG A 57 3.75 6.92 2.24
CA ARG A 57 4.86 7.86 2.48
C ARG A 57 6.21 7.15 2.42
N GLN A 58 6.39 6.08 3.18
CA GLN A 58 7.65 5.33 3.19
C GLN A 58 8.00 4.73 1.81
N LEU A 59 7.01 4.25 1.06
CA LEU A 59 7.23 3.72 -0.29
C LEU A 59 7.59 4.82 -1.29
N LEU A 60 7.02 6.02 -1.17
CA LEU A 60 7.35 7.17 -2.01
C LEU A 60 8.77 7.67 -1.72
N ASP A 61 9.13 7.83 -0.45
CA ASP A 61 10.48 8.23 -0.03
C ASP A 61 11.53 7.22 -0.54
N THR A 62 11.19 5.93 -0.51
CA THR A 62 12.06 4.87 -1.03
C THR A 62 12.17 4.91 -2.55
N ASP A 63 11.07 5.09 -3.30
CA ASP A 63 11.12 5.21 -4.77
C ASP A 63 11.93 6.46 -5.19
N LEU A 64 11.84 7.56 -4.44
CA LEU A 64 12.67 8.75 -4.65
C LEU A 64 14.15 8.45 -4.39
N ALA A 65 14.48 7.84 -3.25
CA ALA A 65 15.86 7.50 -2.91
C ALA A 65 16.50 6.59 -3.97
N LEU A 66 15.78 5.56 -4.45
CA LEU A 66 16.24 4.64 -5.49
C LEU A 66 16.48 5.30 -6.85
N ARG A 67 15.82 6.43 -7.13
CA ARG A 67 15.97 7.18 -8.38
C ARG A 67 16.97 8.32 -8.28
N SER A 68 17.27 8.75 -7.07
CA SER A 68 18.30 9.75 -6.78
C SER A 68 19.70 9.15 -6.89
N SER A 69 20.71 10.00 -7.03
CA SER A 69 22.13 9.62 -6.95
C SER A 69 22.56 9.31 -5.51
N THR A 70 21.94 8.31 -4.88
CA THR A 70 22.30 7.84 -3.55
C THR A 70 23.46 6.85 -3.61
N SER A 71 24.37 6.92 -2.64
CA SER A 71 25.44 5.94 -2.44
C SER A 71 24.97 4.69 -1.68
N ALA A 72 23.75 4.71 -1.14
CA ALA A 72 23.20 3.57 -0.41
C ALA A 72 22.87 2.39 -1.35
N PRO A 73 23.16 1.14 -0.96
CA PRO A 73 22.79 -0.03 -1.75
C PRO A 73 21.26 -0.13 -1.95
N ALA A 74 20.82 -0.23 -3.21
CA ALA A 74 19.40 -0.27 -3.56
C ALA A 74 18.63 -1.38 -2.84
N MET A 75 19.21 -2.59 -2.74
CA MET A 75 18.55 -3.72 -2.08
C MET A 75 18.31 -3.48 -0.58
N ALA A 76 19.25 -2.81 0.10
CA ALA A 76 19.10 -2.50 1.52
C ALA A 76 17.96 -1.49 1.78
N LEU A 77 17.75 -0.53 0.86
CA LEU A 77 16.61 0.38 0.93
C LEU A 77 15.28 -0.37 0.79
N VAL A 78 15.21 -1.31 -0.16
CA VAL A 78 14.02 -2.15 -0.39
C VAL A 78 13.75 -3.06 0.82
N GLU A 79 14.76 -3.75 1.33
CA GLU A 79 14.62 -4.61 2.51
C GLU A 79 14.09 -3.83 3.71
N ARG A 80 14.69 -2.67 3.99
CA ARG A 80 14.30 -1.85 5.13
C ARG A 80 12.87 -1.34 5.04
N VAL A 81 12.39 -0.92 3.87
CA VAL A 81 11.00 -0.50 3.73
C VAL A 81 10.04 -1.69 3.88
N LEU A 82 10.38 -2.86 3.33
CA LEU A 82 9.54 -4.05 3.46
C LEU A 82 9.43 -4.52 4.92
N ILE A 83 10.53 -4.51 5.68
CA ILE A 83 10.52 -4.81 7.11
C ILE A 83 9.63 -3.83 7.87
N ARG A 84 9.76 -2.52 7.61
CA ARG A 84 8.92 -1.50 8.26
C ARG A 84 7.44 -1.70 7.98
N LEU A 85 7.07 -2.00 6.72
CA LEU A 85 5.69 -2.29 6.34
C LEU A 85 5.15 -3.55 7.02
N ALA A 86 5.96 -4.61 7.14
CA ALA A 86 5.56 -5.85 7.80
C ALA A 86 5.28 -5.65 9.30
N MET A 87 6.09 -4.79 9.95
CA MET A 87 6.01 -4.47 11.37
C MET A 87 4.99 -3.38 11.70
N MET A 88 4.36 -2.76 10.70
CA MET A 88 3.41 -1.68 10.95
C MET A 88 2.16 -2.20 11.69
N PRO A 89 1.72 -1.52 12.76
CA PRO A 89 0.49 -1.91 13.46
C PRO A 89 -0.68 -1.79 12.50
N LYS A 90 -1.35 -2.91 12.27
CA LYS A 90 -2.58 -2.96 11.48
C LYS A 90 -3.70 -2.44 12.37
N GLY A 91 -4.54 -1.54 11.84
CA GLY A 91 -5.66 -0.92 12.55
C GLY A 91 -6.42 -1.94 13.38
N ARG A 92 -6.20 -1.89 14.70
CA ARG A 92 -6.91 -2.74 15.64
C ARG A 92 -8.34 -2.23 15.68
N ARG A 93 -9.28 -3.17 15.47
CA ARG A 93 -10.74 -2.94 15.59
C ARG A 93 -11.08 -2.13 16.82
#